data_AF-A0A6A5CB94-F1
#
_entry.id   AF-A0A6A5CB94-F1
#
_cell.length_a   1.000
_cell.length_b   1.000
_cell.length_c   1.000
_cell.angle_alpha   90.00
_cell.angle_beta   90.00
_cell.angle_gamma   90.00
#
_symmetry.space_group_name_H-M   'P 1'
#
loop_
_entity.id
_entity.type
_entity.pdbx_description
1 polymer ?
#
loop_
_entity_poly.entity_id
_entity_poly.type
_entity_poly.pdbx_seq_one_letter_code
_entity_poly.pdbx_strand_id
1 'polypeptide(L)'
;MSFLAPTTPTTTKRKLSLSNVMQPEESMLLISNGSLTSPHSASPLSSSSSSPASSTVSSRRQSTTSEALLLVPPTVGSLLTRSRSAGKLEEGSTTPKSSRRALSKADSFRVSPTTDLKKEQEKSLVKAYQNALLPSTKIYLTSAENDMYSIPSSLHSATVFEPHVEHLGAPILFTACHGHQVYRGGKVSDDSERLHLKETFTSEIALLLAAKVRNMLNSLEGSFVVWNMKTVHEEDSSHIDPNYLMPEQYSLSPFHLFLHKFKKLYNGIPMLHVDIHGKVNRRDNRNIDVGFAPMMEFWSNSIHAKILKDDFCKRLTNAVSLCTRSVGGFKVGVEKEPSQNGLRGENAPHTLSHQSVLLEIPAVQLEIPYDVRKELVENDAFLEEVAKAITECYKITVCKMYDMNWQQCHHHIVRLNTENDKKTLRLTSKKHHHDHVEEMFLQMLTEYAALEKQQVSIKQI
;
A
#
# COMPACT_ATOMS: atom_id res chain seq x y z
N MET A 1 61.45 -26.61 -11.15
CA MET A 1 60.10 -26.32 -10.63
C MET A 1 59.87 -24.84 -10.81
N SER A 2 58.92 -24.45 -11.64
CA SER A 2 58.74 -23.06 -12.09
C SER A 2 57.26 -22.72 -12.02
N PHE A 3 56.88 -21.83 -11.11
CA PHE A 3 55.49 -21.36 -11.00
C PHE A 3 55.22 -20.31 -12.06
N LEU A 4 54.18 -20.52 -12.88
CA LEU A 4 53.61 -19.51 -13.76
C LEU A 4 52.45 -18.81 -13.04
N ALA A 5 52.47 -17.48 -13.03
CA ALA A 5 51.38 -16.67 -12.49
C ALA A 5 50.23 -16.54 -13.52
N PRO A 6 48.96 -16.50 -13.09
CA PRO A 6 47.83 -16.31 -13.99
C PRO A 6 47.70 -14.85 -14.42
N THR A 7 47.49 -14.62 -15.71
CA THR A 7 47.18 -13.31 -16.30
C THR A 7 45.72 -12.93 -16.07
N THR A 8 45.47 -11.68 -15.69
CA THR A 8 44.12 -11.11 -15.56
C THR A 8 43.55 -10.69 -16.93
N PRO A 9 42.25 -10.93 -17.21
CA PRO A 9 41.61 -10.47 -18.43
C PRO A 9 41.16 -9.01 -18.30
N THR A 10 41.56 -8.16 -19.24
CA THR A 10 41.08 -6.78 -19.37
C THR A 10 39.72 -6.72 -20.07
N THR A 11 38.68 -6.27 -19.35
CA THR A 11 37.34 -6.08 -19.91
C THR A 11 37.17 -4.70 -20.54
N THR A 12 37.12 -4.66 -21.87
CA THR A 12 36.88 -3.44 -22.65
C THR A 12 35.42 -2.99 -22.54
N LYS A 13 35.16 -1.85 -21.89
CA LYS A 13 33.82 -1.25 -21.82
C LYS A 13 33.34 -0.78 -23.20
N ARG A 14 32.41 -1.51 -23.83
CA ARG A 14 31.63 -1.02 -24.98
C ARG A 14 30.47 -0.16 -24.47
N LYS A 15 30.39 1.08 -24.95
CA LYS A 15 29.29 2.02 -24.68
C LYS A 15 28.18 1.75 -25.69
N LEU A 16 27.12 1.04 -25.29
CA LEU A 16 25.92 0.82 -26.10
C LEU A 16 24.92 1.96 -25.83
N SER A 17 24.49 2.64 -26.89
CA SER A 17 23.43 3.65 -26.83
C SER A 17 22.07 2.98 -26.96
N LEU A 18 21.31 2.90 -25.87
CA LEU A 18 19.93 2.43 -25.89
C LEU A 18 18.99 3.58 -26.28
N SER A 19 18.70 3.66 -27.58
CA SER A 19 17.55 4.41 -28.11
C SER A 19 16.63 3.42 -28.81
N ASN A 20 15.69 2.83 -28.05
CA ASN A 20 14.42 2.24 -28.48
C ASN A 20 13.82 1.45 -27.29
N VAL A 21 13.09 2.13 -26.41
CA VAL A 21 12.17 1.46 -25.49
C VAL A 21 10.92 1.13 -26.29
N MET A 22 10.63 -0.16 -26.49
CA MET A 22 9.36 -0.57 -27.09
C MET A 22 8.21 -0.22 -26.14
N GLN A 23 7.15 0.39 -26.68
CA GLN A 23 5.88 0.43 -25.98
C GLN A 23 5.28 -0.99 -25.97
N PRO A 24 4.76 -1.49 -24.84
CA PRO A 24 4.05 -2.77 -24.84
C PRO A 24 2.74 -2.62 -25.60
N GLU A 25 2.48 -3.52 -26.56
CA GLU A 25 1.21 -3.54 -27.28
C GLU A 25 0.06 -3.91 -26.34
N GLU A 26 -1.07 -3.20 -26.45
CA GLU A 26 -2.30 -3.51 -25.72
C GLU A 26 -2.90 -4.83 -26.23
N SER A 27 -2.56 -5.94 -25.56
CA SER A 27 -3.22 -7.23 -25.79
C SER A 27 -4.65 -7.19 -25.24
N MET A 28 -5.59 -6.75 -26.08
CA MET A 28 -7.02 -6.80 -25.77
C MET A 28 -7.46 -8.23 -25.43
N LEU A 29 -7.85 -8.44 -24.16
CA LEU A 29 -8.64 -9.58 -23.73
C LEU A 29 -10.05 -9.50 -24.36
N LEU A 30 -10.19 -10.09 -25.54
CA LEU A 30 -11.47 -10.32 -26.20
C LEU A 30 -12.27 -11.38 -25.41
N ILE A 31 -13.20 -10.92 -24.59
CA ILE A 31 -14.24 -11.77 -24.01
C ILE A 31 -15.16 -12.22 -25.16
N SER A 32 -15.18 -13.53 -25.43
CA SER A 32 -15.99 -14.15 -26.46
C SER A 32 -17.47 -14.23 -26.03
N ASN A 33 -18.28 -13.27 -26.49
CA ASN A 33 -19.74 -13.38 -26.37
C ASN A 33 -20.26 -14.48 -27.30
N GLY A 34 -20.85 -15.53 -26.72
CA GLY A 34 -21.51 -16.61 -27.45
C GLY A 34 -22.73 -16.10 -28.22
N SER A 35 -22.72 -16.30 -29.55
CA SER A 35 -23.82 -15.93 -30.44
C SER A 35 -24.90 -17.01 -30.45
N LEU A 36 -26.11 -16.68 -29.95
CA LEU A 36 -27.32 -17.46 -30.20
C LEU A 36 -27.99 -16.94 -31.48
N THR A 37 -28.26 -17.85 -32.41
CA THR A 37 -28.74 -17.53 -33.76
C THR A 37 -30.26 -17.51 -33.87
N SER A 38 -30.75 -16.61 -34.76
CA SER A 38 -31.93 -16.76 -35.65
C SER A 38 -33.29 -16.19 -35.19
N PRO A 39 -34.22 -15.87 -36.12
CA PRO A 39 -34.06 -15.36 -37.50
C PRO A 39 -35.09 -14.26 -37.93
N HIS A 40 -34.93 -13.75 -39.17
CA HIS A 40 -35.86 -12.87 -39.93
C HIS A 40 -36.03 -11.42 -39.41
N SER A 41 -36.26 -10.39 -40.23
CA SER A 41 -36.68 -10.31 -41.66
C SER A 41 -36.02 -9.11 -42.37
N ALA A 42 -36.18 -8.97 -43.69
CA ALA A 42 -35.39 -8.06 -44.53
C ALA A 42 -36.22 -7.02 -45.33
N SER A 43 -35.52 -5.96 -45.80
CA SER A 43 -35.87 -5.05 -46.92
C SER A 43 -36.76 -3.81 -46.58
N PRO A 44 -36.77 -2.74 -47.43
CA PRO A 44 -35.58 -2.00 -47.91
C PRO A 44 -35.75 -0.45 -48.03
N LEU A 45 -34.59 0.24 -48.17
CA LEU A 45 -34.27 1.47 -48.94
C LEU A 45 -35.35 2.51 -49.37
N SER A 46 -35.09 3.77 -49.00
CA SER A 46 -35.14 5.00 -49.86
C SER A 46 -34.37 6.13 -49.11
N SER A 47 -33.32 6.76 -49.65
CA SER A 47 -33.30 7.91 -50.60
C SER A 47 -34.20 9.09 -50.16
N SER A 48 -33.79 10.37 -50.13
CA SER A 48 -32.70 11.09 -50.83
C SER A 48 -32.48 12.51 -50.24
N SER A 49 -31.48 13.26 -50.74
CA SER A 49 -31.27 14.73 -50.61
C SER A 49 -30.89 15.28 -49.21
N SER A 50 -30.09 16.34 -49.02
CA SER A 50 -29.33 17.24 -49.95
C SER A 50 -28.21 18.00 -49.19
N SER A 51 -27.08 18.26 -49.86
CA SER A 51 -26.08 19.31 -49.53
C SER A 51 -26.48 20.65 -50.20
N PRO A 52 -25.95 21.87 -49.90
CA PRO A 52 -24.55 22.24 -49.53
C PRO A 52 -24.49 23.25 -48.32
N ALA A 53 -23.48 24.10 -48.03
CA ALA A 53 -22.24 24.51 -48.72
C ALA A 53 -21.11 25.06 -47.80
N SER A 54 -19.85 24.78 -48.18
CA SER A 54 -18.65 25.68 -48.23
C SER A 54 -18.35 26.79 -47.19
N SER A 55 -17.19 26.64 -46.52
CA SER A 55 -16.12 27.65 -46.30
C SER A 55 -15.02 26.99 -45.42
N THR A 56 -13.78 26.64 -45.83
CA THR A 56 -12.61 27.40 -46.35
C THR A 56 -12.18 28.64 -45.54
N VAL A 57 -10.85 28.90 -45.52
CA VAL A 57 -10.09 29.96 -44.79
C VAL A 57 -9.76 29.58 -43.32
N SER A 58 -8.52 29.66 -42.79
CA SER A 58 -7.19 29.94 -43.38
C SER A 58 -6.07 29.21 -42.63
N SER A 59 -4.97 28.92 -43.31
CA SER A 59 -3.67 28.58 -42.71
C SER A 59 -2.92 29.84 -42.22
N ARG A 60 -2.20 29.78 -41.09
CA ARG A 60 -1.13 30.74 -40.79
C ARG A 60 0.04 30.10 -40.03
N ARG A 61 1.26 30.26 -40.55
CA ARG A 61 2.54 29.95 -39.90
C ARG A 61 3.05 31.15 -39.10
N GLN A 62 3.71 30.88 -37.97
CA GLN A 62 4.87 31.58 -37.38
C GLN A 62 5.23 30.78 -36.11
N SER A 63 6.38 30.11 -35.89
CA SER A 63 7.82 30.38 -36.10
C SER A 63 8.46 31.23 -34.99
N THR A 64 9.64 30.79 -34.53
CA THR A 64 10.56 31.42 -33.55
C THR A 64 10.10 31.35 -32.07
N THR A 65 10.97 31.24 -31.05
CA THR A 65 12.46 31.22 -30.98
C THR A 65 12.98 30.07 -30.11
N SER A 66 14.24 29.68 -30.33
CA SER A 66 15.04 28.94 -29.35
C SER A 66 15.78 29.92 -28.44
N GLU A 67 15.85 29.66 -27.13
CA GLU A 67 16.85 30.25 -26.24
C GLU A 67 17.56 29.15 -25.45
N ALA A 68 18.86 29.35 -25.24
CA ALA A 68 19.73 28.44 -24.54
C ALA A 68 20.72 29.24 -23.67
N LEU A 69 21.23 28.59 -22.62
CA LEU A 69 22.35 29.02 -21.77
C LEU A 69 22.13 30.26 -20.90
N LEU A 70 22.21 30.07 -19.58
CA LEU A 70 23.44 30.46 -18.87
C LEU A 70 23.60 29.75 -17.53
N LEU A 71 24.79 29.19 -17.32
CA LEU A 71 25.27 28.62 -16.06
C LEU A 71 25.82 29.75 -15.18
N VAL A 72 25.58 29.70 -13.86
CA VAL A 72 26.30 30.48 -12.86
C VAL A 72 26.70 29.56 -11.68
N PRO A 73 27.98 29.52 -11.28
CA PRO A 73 28.47 28.63 -10.21
C PRO A 73 28.20 29.17 -8.79
N PRO A 74 28.25 28.31 -7.75
CA PRO A 74 27.93 28.70 -6.37
C PRO A 74 29.07 29.48 -5.69
N THR A 75 28.72 30.43 -4.83
CA THR A 75 29.66 31.18 -4.00
C THR A 75 29.87 30.51 -2.64
N VAL A 76 31.12 30.36 -2.23
CA VAL A 76 31.54 29.86 -0.91
C VAL A 76 31.60 31.03 0.08
N GLY A 77 31.12 30.88 1.33
CA GLY A 77 31.18 31.99 2.30
C GLY A 77 30.79 31.69 3.75
N SER A 78 31.81 31.41 4.56
CA SER A 78 31.93 31.69 6.01
C SER A 78 30.95 31.09 7.03
N LEU A 79 31.50 30.15 7.82
CA LEU A 79 31.52 30.18 9.29
C LEU A 79 30.99 31.46 9.98
N LEU A 80 30.13 31.27 10.98
CA LEU A 80 30.12 32.10 12.19
C LEU A 80 29.77 31.26 13.43
N THR A 81 30.43 31.55 14.53
CA THR A 81 30.41 30.76 15.78
C THR A 81 29.59 31.44 16.88
N ARG A 82 29.16 30.65 17.88
CA ARG A 82 28.70 31.07 19.23
C ARG A 82 27.41 31.94 19.26
N SER A 83 26.45 31.72 20.15
CA SER A 83 26.62 31.65 21.61
C SER A 83 25.39 31.03 22.31
N ARG A 84 25.61 30.56 23.54
CA ARG A 84 24.53 30.26 24.50
C ARG A 84 23.89 31.57 24.99
N SER A 85 22.57 31.56 25.20
CA SER A 85 21.94 32.40 26.22
C SER A 85 20.86 31.57 26.94
N ALA A 86 20.96 31.49 28.26
CA ALA A 86 19.96 30.85 29.10
C ALA A 86 18.93 31.91 29.52
N GLY A 87 17.67 31.71 29.15
CA GLY A 87 16.54 32.50 29.64
C GLY A 87 15.84 31.75 30.77
N LYS A 88 15.83 32.33 31.96
CA LYS A 88 15.03 31.92 33.13
C LYS A 88 13.90 32.95 33.31
N LEU A 89 12.94 32.66 34.21
CA LEU A 89 11.73 33.46 34.52
C LEU A 89 10.55 33.14 33.55
N GLU A 90 9.28 33.11 33.97
CA GLU A 90 8.72 33.40 35.31
C GLU A 90 7.41 32.62 35.57
N GLU A 91 7.03 32.46 36.84
CA GLU A 91 5.75 31.88 37.25
C GLU A 91 4.63 32.94 37.16
N GLY A 92 3.55 32.65 36.42
CA GLY A 92 2.46 33.59 36.15
C GLY A 92 1.08 33.03 36.51
N SER A 93 0.76 32.96 37.81
CA SER A 93 -0.54 32.53 38.31
C SER A 93 -1.62 33.61 38.14
N THR A 94 -2.58 33.42 37.22
CA THR A 94 -3.88 34.12 37.26
C THR A 94 -5.04 33.21 36.88
N THR A 95 -5.93 32.95 37.85
CA THR A 95 -7.27 32.40 37.61
C THR A 95 -8.28 33.53 37.33
N PRO A 96 -9.21 33.35 36.38
CA PRO A 96 -10.46 34.11 36.36
C PRO A 96 -11.63 33.24 36.85
N LYS A 97 -12.42 33.79 37.77
CA LYS A 97 -13.67 33.18 38.24
C LYS A 97 -14.80 33.39 37.22
N SER A 98 -15.73 32.43 37.20
CA SER A 98 -17.18 32.67 37.06
C SER A 98 -17.69 33.43 35.81
N SER A 99 -18.38 32.71 34.93
CA SER A 99 -19.74 33.15 34.56
C SER A 99 -20.72 31.96 34.55
N ARG A 100 -21.70 31.98 35.46
CA ARG A 100 -22.88 31.12 35.35
C ARG A 100 -23.78 31.71 34.26
N ARG A 101 -24.09 30.94 33.22
CA ARG A 101 -25.20 31.27 32.30
C ARG A 101 -26.18 30.10 32.29
N ALA A 102 -27.36 30.32 32.85
CA ALA A 102 -28.44 29.36 32.74
C ALA A 102 -28.90 29.29 31.29
N LEU A 103 -29.05 28.07 30.77
CA LEU A 103 -29.69 27.81 29.48
C LEU A 103 -30.87 26.87 29.68
N SER A 104 -31.89 27.08 28.85
CA SER A 104 -33.26 26.63 29.03
C SER A 104 -33.48 25.15 28.73
N LYS A 105 -34.46 24.56 29.41
CA LYS A 105 -35.11 23.31 28.99
C LYS A 105 -35.80 23.54 27.63
N ALA A 106 -35.46 22.74 26.62
CA ALA A 106 -36.34 22.36 25.52
C ALA A 106 -35.78 21.11 24.82
N ASP A 107 -36.67 20.32 24.22
CA ASP A 107 -36.42 19.28 23.21
C ASP A 107 -35.49 18.11 23.58
N SER A 108 -36.04 17.18 24.36
CA SER A 108 -35.56 15.80 24.46
C SER A 108 -35.78 15.05 23.14
N PHE A 109 -34.88 15.22 22.18
CA PHE A 109 -34.85 14.38 20.97
C PHE A 109 -34.52 12.93 21.38
N ARG A 110 -35.46 12.02 21.17
CA ARG A 110 -35.34 10.62 21.58
C ARG A 110 -34.43 9.86 20.60
N VAL A 111 -33.13 10.00 20.78
CA VAL A 111 -32.12 9.21 20.04
C VAL A 111 -32.35 7.73 20.34
N SER A 112 -32.56 6.94 19.30
CA SER A 112 -32.79 5.49 19.41
C SER A 112 -31.54 4.79 19.98
N PRO A 113 -31.64 3.86 20.95
CA PRO A 113 -30.48 3.26 21.63
C PRO A 113 -29.58 2.33 20.78
N THR A 114 -29.77 2.28 19.46
CA THR A 114 -29.10 1.32 18.57
C THR A 114 -27.68 1.73 18.14
N THR A 115 -27.22 2.93 18.50
CA THR A 115 -25.88 3.41 18.14
C THR A 115 -24.77 2.98 19.11
N ASP A 116 -25.06 2.76 20.39
CA ASP A 116 -24.02 2.45 21.38
C ASP A 116 -23.55 0.99 21.33
N LEU A 117 -24.42 0.06 20.91
CA LEU A 117 -24.05 -1.35 20.69
C LEU A 117 -22.99 -1.51 19.60
N LYS A 118 -22.95 -0.66 18.57
CA LYS A 118 -21.89 -0.69 17.55
C LYS A 118 -20.54 -0.24 18.09
N LYS A 119 -20.50 0.74 19.00
CA LYS A 119 -19.25 1.17 19.66
C LYS A 119 -18.66 0.12 20.61
N GLU A 120 -19.50 -0.74 21.19
CA GLU A 120 -19.03 -1.92 21.94
C GLU A 120 -18.72 -3.13 21.04
N GLN A 121 -19.20 -3.15 19.78
CA GLN A 121 -18.83 -4.14 18.77
C GLN A 121 -17.57 -3.75 17.98
N GLU A 122 -17.17 -2.47 17.96
CA GLU A 122 -15.77 -2.01 17.81
C GLU A 122 -14.89 -2.45 19.02
N LYS A 123 -15.06 -3.71 19.47
CA LYS A 123 -14.03 -4.45 20.20
C LYS A 123 -12.79 -4.43 19.31
N SER A 124 -11.87 -3.53 19.64
CA SER A 124 -10.57 -3.35 19.00
C SER A 124 -10.07 -4.65 18.40
N LEU A 125 -9.86 -4.67 17.07
CA LEU A 125 -9.36 -5.84 16.35
C LEU A 125 -8.02 -6.31 16.93
N VAL A 126 -7.21 -5.38 17.45
CA VAL A 126 -6.01 -5.67 18.26
C VAL A 126 -6.36 -6.48 19.50
N LYS A 127 -7.36 -6.08 20.30
CA LYS A 127 -7.82 -6.86 21.47
C LYS A 127 -8.37 -8.24 21.08
N ALA A 128 -9.08 -8.35 19.96
CA ALA A 128 -9.56 -9.65 19.46
C ALA A 128 -8.39 -10.56 19.06
N TYR A 129 -7.42 -10.04 18.31
CA TYR A 129 -6.18 -10.72 17.94
C TYR A 129 -5.35 -11.13 19.17
N GLN A 130 -5.21 -10.25 20.16
CA GLN A 130 -4.54 -10.56 21.43
C GLN A 130 -5.23 -11.68 22.21
N ASN A 131 -6.56 -11.66 22.32
CA ASN A 131 -7.32 -12.75 22.92
C ASN A 131 -7.12 -14.06 22.12
N ALA A 132 -7.06 -13.96 20.79
CA ALA A 132 -6.78 -15.07 19.90
C ALA A 132 -5.36 -15.64 20.10
N LEU A 133 -4.38 -14.82 20.51
CA LEU A 133 -3.01 -15.26 20.85
C LEU A 133 -2.87 -15.95 22.22
N LEU A 134 -3.85 -15.85 23.14
CA LEU A 134 -3.74 -16.47 24.48
C LEU A 134 -3.69 -18.01 24.41
N PRO A 135 -2.79 -18.69 25.16
CA PRO A 135 -2.66 -20.16 25.09
C PRO A 135 -3.93 -20.96 25.42
N SER A 136 -4.82 -20.41 26.25
CA SER A 136 -6.10 -21.03 26.62
C SER A 136 -7.19 -20.92 25.55
N THR A 137 -7.06 -20.00 24.60
CA THR A 137 -8.07 -19.77 23.56
C THR A 137 -7.99 -20.84 22.48
N LYS A 138 -8.94 -21.78 22.50
CA LYS A 138 -9.20 -22.70 21.39
C LYS A 138 -9.88 -21.94 20.25
N ILE A 139 -9.26 -21.99 19.08
CA ILE A 139 -9.77 -21.39 17.84
C ILE A 139 -9.97 -22.53 16.85
N TYR A 140 -11.15 -22.58 16.25
CA TYR A 140 -11.45 -23.51 15.17
C TYR A 140 -11.20 -22.78 13.85
N LEU A 141 -10.24 -23.28 13.08
CA LEU A 141 -10.03 -22.82 11.71
C LEU A 141 -11.25 -23.25 10.88
N THR A 142 -11.91 -22.28 10.24
CA THR A 142 -12.94 -22.56 9.25
C THR A 142 -12.30 -23.03 7.95
N SER A 143 -12.98 -23.87 7.16
CA SER A 143 -12.49 -24.24 5.85
C SER A 143 -12.63 -23.08 4.85
N ALA A 144 -11.87 -23.11 3.74
CA ALA A 144 -11.88 -22.03 2.74
C ALA A 144 -13.25 -21.84 2.06
N GLU A 145 -14.05 -22.91 1.96
CA GLU A 145 -15.44 -22.85 1.49
C GLU A 145 -16.32 -22.01 2.44
N ASN A 146 -16.04 -22.08 3.75
CA ASN A 146 -16.90 -21.53 4.81
C ASN A 146 -16.39 -20.22 5.43
N ASP A 147 -15.16 -19.80 5.14
CA ASP A 147 -14.64 -18.51 5.60
C ASP A 147 -15.13 -17.32 4.76
N MET A 148 -14.78 -16.10 5.17
CA MET A 148 -15.23 -14.87 4.53
C MET A 148 -14.21 -14.25 3.57
N TYR A 149 -13.02 -14.85 3.40
CA TYR A 149 -11.89 -14.21 2.72
C TYR A 149 -11.16 -15.06 1.66
N SER A 150 -11.36 -16.39 1.66
CA SER A 150 -10.76 -17.26 0.66
C SER A 150 -11.49 -17.11 -0.67
N ILE A 151 -10.75 -16.65 -1.68
CA ILE A 151 -11.22 -16.37 -3.03
C ILE A 151 -11.18 -17.67 -3.84
N PRO A 152 -12.31 -18.17 -4.39
CA PRO A 152 -12.30 -19.34 -5.29
C PRO A 152 -11.54 -19.02 -6.58
N SER A 153 -10.69 -19.94 -7.03
CA SER A 153 -9.88 -19.73 -8.23
C SER A 153 -10.72 -19.82 -9.49
N SER A 154 -10.60 -18.80 -10.36
CA SER A 154 -11.37 -18.70 -11.60
C SER A 154 -10.96 -19.70 -12.69
N LEU A 155 -9.78 -20.31 -12.56
CA LEU A 155 -9.18 -21.20 -13.57
C LEU A 155 -9.49 -22.68 -13.36
N HIS A 156 -10.02 -23.05 -12.19
CA HIS A 156 -10.16 -24.44 -11.75
C HIS A 156 -11.58 -24.75 -11.27
N SER A 157 -11.86 -26.01 -10.92
CA SER A 157 -13.12 -26.37 -10.25
C SER A 157 -13.28 -25.60 -8.94
N ALA A 158 -14.53 -25.44 -8.48
CA ALA A 158 -14.93 -24.63 -7.31
C ALA A 158 -14.39 -25.08 -5.93
N THR A 159 -13.33 -25.89 -5.92
CA THR A 159 -12.61 -26.47 -4.79
C THR A 159 -11.18 -25.93 -4.65
N VAL A 160 -10.67 -25.20 -5.63
CA VAL A 160 -9.34 -24.55 -5.56
C VAL A 160 -9.54 -23.10 -5.17
N PHE A 161 -8.69 -22.61 -4.27
CA PHE A 161 -8.72 -21.24 -3.77
C PHE A 161 -7.41 -20.54 -4.10
N GLU A 162 -7.47 -19.23 -4.30
CA GLU A 162 -6.30 -18.40 -4.56
C GLU A 162 -5.38 -18.37 -3.32
N PRO A 163 -4.04 -18.31 -3.51
CA PRO A 163 -3.06 -18.28 -2.42
C PRO A 163 -2.98 -16.91 -1.72
N HIS A 164 -3.75 -15.91 -2.16
CA HIS A 164 -3.79 -14.56 -1.60
C HIS A 164 -5.21 -14.13 -1.23
N VAL A 165 -5.30 -13.11 -0.37
CA VAL A 165 -6.52 -12.35 -0.08
C VAL A 165 -6.30 -10.93 -0.55
N GLU A 166 -7.28 -10.38 -1.28
CA GLU A 166 -7.28 -9.01 -1.77
C GLU A 166 -8.60 -8.30 -1.44
N HIS A 167 -8.54 -6.99 -1.13
CA HIS A 167 -9.71 -6.15 -0.87
C HIS A 167 -9.51 -4.73 -1.41
N LEU A 168 -10.53 -4.18 -2.08
CA LEU A 168 -10.54 -2.83 -2.65
C LEU A 168 -11.55 -1.95 -1.90
N GLY A 169 -11.08 -1.21 -0.90
CA GLY A 169 -11.91 -0.31 -0.07
C GLY A 169 -11.69 1.17 -0.41
N ALA A 170 -10.51 1.69 -0.07
CA ALA A 170 -10.08 3.08 -0.26
C ALA A 170 -8.76 3.17 -1.06
N PRO A 171 -8.43 4.33 -1.65
CA PRO A 171 -7.19 4.55 -2.42
C PRO A 171 -5.91 4.68 -1.55
N ILE A 172 -5.89 4.04 -0.37
CA ILE A 172 -4.66 3.71 0.36
C ILE A 172 -4.54 2.19 0.35
N LEU A 173 -3.49 1.67 -0.28
CA LEU A 173 -3.19 0.25 -0.42
C LEU A 173 -2.11 -0.18 0.57
N PHE A 174 -2.41 -1.21 1.37
CA PHE A 174 -1.46 -1.88 2.26
C PHE A 174 -1.05 -3.24 1.71
N THR A 175 0.25 -3.53 1.64
CA THR A 175 0.77 -4.84 1.19
C THR A 175 1.69 -5.44 2.24
N ALA A 176 1.74 -6.76 2.31
CA ALA A 176 2.68 -7.51 3.14
C ALA A 176 3.12 -8.80 2.44
N CYS A 177 3.95 -8.64 1.40
CA CYS A 177 4.34 -9.75 0.52
C CYS A 177 5.30 -10.76 1.17
N HIS A 178 5.85 -10.47 2.34
CA HIS A 178 6.67 -11.42 3.13
C HIS A 178 5.93 -11.95 4.38
N GLY A 179 4.61 -11.77 4.47
CA GLY A 179 3.81 -12.43 5.52
C GLY A 179 3.82 -13.97 5.42
N HIS A 180 4.25 -14.49 4.29
CA HIS A 180 4.52 -15.90 4.01
C HIS A 180 5.98 -16.09 3.54
N GLN A 181 6.43 -17.34 3.48
CA GLN A 181 7.69 -17.74 2.88
C GLN A 181 7.59 -17.68 1.35
N VAL A 182 8.56 -17.09 0.66
CA VAL A 182 8.50 -16.90 -0.81
C VAL A 182 9.85 -17.18 -1.47
N TYR A 183 9.82 -17.54 -2.76
CA TYR A 183 11.02 -17.88 -3.54
C TYR A 183 11.50 -16.68 -4.35
N ARG A 184 12.79 -16.35 -4.26
CA ARG A 184 13.41 -15.25 -5.00
C ARG A 184 14.66 -15.71 -5.74
N GLY A 185 15.00 -15.00 -6.82
CA GLY A 185 16.09 -15.37 -7.71
C GLY A 185 15.63 -16.33 -8.81
N GLY A 186 16.54 -17.21 -9.24
CA GLY A 186 16.28 -18.16 -10.31
C GLY A 186 16.54 -17.59 -11.70
N LYS A 187 16.32 -18.44 -12.71
CA LYS A 187 16.78 -18.26 -14.10
C LYS A 187 16.42 -16.91 -14.75
N VAL A 188 15.29 -16.31 -14.39
CA VAL A 188 14.83 -15.04 -15.00
C VAL A 188 15.67 -13.84 -14.53
N SER A 189 16.18 -13.90 -13.30
CA SER A 189 16.99 -12.83 -12.68
C SER A 189 18.52 -13.09 -12.74
N ASP A 190 18.96 -14.22 -13.28
CA ASP A 190 20.35 -14.73 -13.24
C ASP A 190 20.95 -14.86 -11.81
N ASP A 191 20.07 -14.88 -10.81
CA ASP A 191 20.37 -15.03 -9.39
C ASP A 191 20.24 -16.48 -8.94
N SER A 192 20.97 -16.87 -7.89
CA SER A 192 20.68 -18.12 -7.19
C SER A 192 19.29 -18.07 -6.57
N GLU A 193 18.46 -19.06 -6.92
CA GLU A 193 17.17 -19.29 -6.27
C GLU A 193 17.39 -19.56 -4.78
N ARG A 194 16.63 -18.85 -3.95
CA ARG A 194 16.79 -18.88 -2.50
C ARG A 194 15.48 -18.52 -1.82
N LEU A 195 15.29 -19.12 -0.66
CA LEU A 195 14.14 -18.88 0.19
C LEU A 195 14.24 -17.49 0.84
N HIS A 196 13.15 -16.71 0.77
CA HIS A 196 12.94 -15.55 1.61
C HIS A 196 12.01 -15.95 2.75
N LEU A 197 12.45 -15.71 4.00
CA LEU A 197 11.75 -16.19 5.19
C LEU A 197 10.57 -15.29 5.54
N LYS A 198 9.54 -15.90 6.14
CA LYS A 198 8.37 -15.21 6.70
C LYS A 198 8.78 -14.09 7.67
N GLU A 199 8.19 -12.92 7.46
CA GLU A 199 8.32 -11.75 8.31
C GLU A 199 7.07 -11.62 9.22
N THR A 200 7.10 -12.28 10.38
CA THR A 200 5.99 -12.33 11.37
C THR A 200 5.33 -10.96 11.63
N PHE A 201 4.01 -10.95 11.80
CA PHE A 201 3.16 -9.76 12.02
C PHE A 201 3.01 -8.78 10.84
N THR A 202 3.71 -8.95 9.70
CA THR A 202 3.58 -7.99 8.57
C THR A 202 2.17 -8.01 7.96
N SER A 203 1.59 -9.19 7.71
CA SER A 203 0.21 -9.32 7.25
C SER A 203 -0.79 -8.75 8.25
N GLU A 204 -0.63 -9.05 9.54
CA GLU A 204 -1.53 -8.53 10.57
C GLU A 204 -1.44 -7.01 10.70
N ILE A 205 -0.25 -6.41 10.59
CA ILE A 205 -0.08 -4.95 10.55
C ILE A 205 -0.77 -4.36 9.31
N ALA A 206 -0.63 -4.96 8.12
CA ALA A 206 -1.30 -4.48 6.91
C ALA A 206 -2.84 -4.51 7.06
N LEU A 207 -3.40 -5.61 7.56
CA LEU A 207 -4.84 -5.77 7.82
C LEU A 207 -5.34 -4.80 8.90
N LEU A 208 -4.60 -4.66 10.00
CA LEU A 208 -4.93 -3.76 11.10
C LEU A 208 -4.87 -2.29 10.68
N LEU A 209 -3.88 -1.89 9.87
CA LEU A 209 -3.81 -0.54 9.30
C LEU A 209 -4.96 -0.29 8.31
N ALA A 210 -5.26 -1.25 7.43
CA ALA A 210 -6.38 -1.16 6.49
C ALA A 210 -7.72 -0.97 7.22
N ALA A 211 -7.96 -1.70 8.32
CA ALA A 211 -9.13 -1.49 9.16
C ALA A 211 -9.08 -0.13 9.89
N LYS A 212 -7.94 0.28 10.46
CA LYS A 212 -7.81 1.51 11.26
C LYS A 212 -8.02 2.81 10.47
N VAL A 213 -7.59 2.87 9.20
CA VAL A 213 -7.81 4.09 8.38
C VAL A 213 -9.30 4.38 8.12
N ARG A 214 -10.19 3.39 8.30
CA ARG A 214 -11.65 3.55 8.18
C ARG A 214 -12.20 4.73 9.00
N ASN A 215 -11.70 4.88 10.22
CA ASN A 215 -12.14 5.93 11.16
C ASN A 215 -11.65 7.34 10.76
N MET A 216 -10.66 7.41 9.86
CA MET A 216 -9.97 8.64 9.45
C MET A 216 -10.33 9.06 8.01
N LEU A 217 -10.92 8.13 7.25
CA LEU A 217 -11.35 8.25 5.85
C LEU A 217 -12.88 8.17 5.70
N ASN A 218 -13.65 8.62 6.71
CA ASN A 218 -15.12 8.71 6.63
C ASN A 218 -15.81 7.37 6.33
N SER A 219 -15.44 6.31 7.07
CA SER A 219 -15.96 4.94 6.97
C SER A 219 -15.46 4.12 5.77
N LEU A 220 -14.49 4.62 5.00
CA LEU A 220 -13.80 3.89 3.92
C LEU A 220 -12.55 3.17 4.46
N GLU A 221 -12.57 1.85 4.55
CA GLU A 221 -11.40 1.04 4.94
C GLU A 221 -10.32 0.99 3.85
N GLY A 222 -9.06 0.79 4.23
CA GLY A 222 -7.94 0.67 3.30
C GLY A 222 -8.06 -0.54 2.37
N SER A 223 -7.55 -0.40 1.15
CA SER A 223 -7.33 -1.56 0.28
C SER A 223 -6.15 -2.38 0.78
N PHE A 224 -6.15 -3.70 0.57
CA PHE A 224 -5.01 -4.55 0.92
C PHE A 224 -4.82 -5.73 -0.02
N VAL A 225 -3.59 -6.26 -0.08
CA VAL A 225 -3.33 -7.64 -0.54
C VAL A 225 -2.26 -8.30 0.34
N VAL A 226 -2.56 -9.52 0.79
CA VAL A 226 -1.72 -10.36 1.65
C VAL A 226 -1.82 -11.83 1.22
N TRP A 227 -0.85 -12.66 1.60
CA TRP A 227 -0.96 -14.11 1.39
C TRP A 227 -2.07 -14.72 2.27
N ASN A 228 -2.82 -15.67 1.73
CA ASN A 228 -3.86 -16.41 2.45
C ASN A 228 -3.23 -17.59 3.18
N MET A 229 -2.96 -17.43 4.48
CA MET A 229 -2.28 -18.44 5.31
C MET A 229 -2.97 -19.81 5.42
N LYS A 230 -4.21 -19.97 4.91
CA LYS A 230 -4.89 -21.28 4.81
C LYS A 230 -4.62 -22.02 3.51
N THR A 231 -4.44 -21.30 2.41
CA THR A 231 -4.44 -21.85 1.04
C THR A 231 -3.07 -21.76 0.38
N VAL A 232 -2.20 -20.87 0.87
CA VAL A 232 -0.79 -20.79 0.47
C VAL A 232 0.02 -21.95 1.06
N HIS A 233 0.86 -22.57 0.25
CA HIS A 233 1.69 -23.72 0.63
C HIS A 233 3.17 -23.34 0.73
N GLU A 234 3.83 -23.66 1.86
CA GLU A 234 5.21 -23.23 2.17
C GLU A 234 6.29 -23.78 1.21
N GLU A 235 6.01 -24.91 0.55
CA GLU A 235 6.94 -25.61 -0.36
C GLU A 235 6.65 -25.35 -1.86
N ASP A 236 5.62 -24.56 -2.17
CA ASP A 236 5.23 -24.29 -3.55
C ASP A 236 6.09 -23.18 -4.16
N SER A 237 6.99 -23.58 -5.08
CA SER A 237 7.93 -22.70 -5.77
C SER A 237 7.27 -21.75 -6.78
N SER A 238 5.97 -21.88 -7.05
CA SER A 238 5.22 -20.87 -7.81
C SER A 238 4.95 -19.59 -7.00
N HIS A 239 5.08 -19.63 -5.65
CA HIS A 239 5.04 -18.46 -4.78
C HIS A 239 6.32 -17.62 -4.88
N ILE A 240 6.50 -16.99 -6.05
CA ILE A 240 7.58 -16.04 -6.32
C ILE A 240 7.44 -14.77 -5.45
N ASP A 241 8.56 -14.28 -4.95
CA ASP A 241 8.67 -13.09 -4.10
C ASP A 241 8.21 -11.83 -4.85
N PRO A 242 7.06 -11.22 -4.46
CA PRO A 242 6.56 -10.01 -5.11
C PRO A 242 7.51 -8.81 -4.99
N ASN A 243 8.49 -8.87 -4.08
CA ASN A 243 9.49 -7.86 -3.83
C ASN A 243 10.84 -8.15 -4.54
N TYR A 244 10.83 -9.12 -5.46
CA TYR A 244 11.99 -9.59 -6.23
C TYR A 244 11.60 -10.02 -7.65
N LEU A 245 10.82 -9.21 -8.36
CA LEU A 245 10.33 -9.55 -9.70
C LEU A 245 11.10 -8.84 -10.81
N MET A 246 11.55 -9.61 -11.80
CA MET A 246 11.87 -9.08 -13.13
C MET A 246 10.56 -8.72 -13.87
N PRO A 247 10.56 -7.76 -14.82
CA PRO A 247 9.36 -7.36 -15.58
C PRO A 247 8.62 -8.53 -16.23
N GLU A 248 9.34 -9.54 -16.70
CA GLU A 248 8.81 -10.76 -17.32
C GLU A 248 7.97 -11.62 -16.35
N GLN A 249 8.11 -11.42 -15.04
CA GLN A 249 7.40 -12.17 -13.99
C GLN A 249 6.16 -11.44 -13.46
N TYR A 250 5.89 -10.20 -13.90
CA TYR A 250 4.81 -9.36 -13.38
C TYR A 250 3.42 -9.98 -13.55
N SER A 251 3.16 -10.63 -14.67
CA SER A 251 1.89 -11.31 -14.94
C SER A 251 1.66 -12.56 -14.08
N LEU A 252 2.70 -13.07 -13.41
CA LEU A 252 2.64 -14.24 -12.53
C LEU A 252 2.37 -13.87 -11.07
N SER A 253 2.58 -12.61 -10.67
CA SER A 253 2.44 -12.19 -9.28
C SER A 253 1.03 -11.66 -9.00
N PRO A 254 0.25 -12.28 -8.09
CA PRO A 254 -1.08 -11.77 -7.74
C PRO A 254 -1.02 -10.37 -7.12
N PHE A 255 0.07 -10.02 -6.42
CA PHE A 255 0.31 -8.69 -5.87
C PHE A 255 0.49 -7.64 -6.97
N HIS A 256 1.25 -7.95 -8.03
CA HIS A 256 1.40 -7.03 -9.17
C HIS A 256 0.08 -6.88 -9.94
N LEU A 257 -0.63 -7.98 -10.20
CA LEU A 257 -1.96 -7.95 -10.81
C LEU A 257 -2.95 -7.12 -9.95
N PHE A 258 -2.81 -7.14 -8.63
CA PHE A 258 -3.60 -6.30 -7.73
C PHE A 258 -3.27 -4.81 -7.84
N LEU A 259 -2.00 -4.42 -8.04
CA LEU A 259 -1.65 -3.02 -8.34
C LEU A 259 -2.38 -2.50 -9.59
N HIS A 260 -2.53 -3.32 -10.64
CA HIS A 260 -3.33 -2.96 -11.83
C HIS A 260 -4.82 -2.85 -11.52
N LYS A 261 -5.40 -3.78 -10.75
CA LYS A 261 -6.81 -3.71 -10.30
C LYS A 261 -7.06 -2.41 -9.52
N PHE A 262 -6.15 -2.08 -8.60
CA PHE A 262 -6.17 -0.87 -7.77
C PHE A 262 -6.05 0.40 -8.61
N LYS A 263 -5.05 0.50 -9.51
CA LYS A 263 -4.91 1.64 -10.45
C LYS A 263 -6.17 1.83 -11.30
N LYS A 264 -6.71 0.74 -11.84
CA LYS A 264 -7.90 0.77 -12.69
C LYS A 264 -9.15 1.23 -11.93
N LEU A 265 -9.31 0.81 -10.68
CA LEU A 265 -10.45 1.19 -9.85
C LEU A 265 -10.40 2.68 -9.45
N TYR A 266 -9.25 3.16 -8.99
CA TYR A 266 -9.07 4.53 -8.51
C TYR A 266 -8.44 5.45 -9.57
N ASN A 267 -8.64 5.17 -10.85
CA ASN A 267 -8.10 5.99 -11.94
C ASN A 267 -8.62 7.43 -11.87
N GLY A 268 -7.73 8.41 -11.85
CA GLY A 268 -8.07 9.82 -11.64
C GLY A 268 -8.41 10.21 -10.20
N ILE A 269 -8.18 9.32 -9.24
CA ILE A 269 -8.21 9.59 -7.80
C ILE A 269 -6.78 9.45 -7.28
N PRO A 270 -6.28 10.35 -6.40
CA PRO A 270 -4.95 10.22 -5.82
C PRO A 270 -4.85 8.92 -5.05
N MET A 271 -3.77 8.16 -5.25
CA MET A 271 -3.53 6.87 -4.60
C MET A 271 -2.28 6.92 -3.72
N LEU A 272 -2.19 6.03 -2.73
CA LEU A 272 -0.95 5.79 -1.97
C LEU A 272 -0.79 4.29 -1.72
N HIS A 273 0.41 3.78 -1.93
CA HIS A 273 0.80 2.41 -1.59
C HIS A 273 1.78 2.41 -0.42
N VAL A 274 1.50 1.58 0.59
CA VAL A 274 2.34 1.38 1.79
C VAL A 274 2.71 -0.09 1.89
N ASP A 275 3.98 -0.39 1.68
CA ASP A 275 4.53 -1.74 1.63
C ASP A 275 5.16 -2.12 2.98
N ILE A 276 4.58 -3.12 3.66
CA ILE A 276 4.91 -3.48 5.05
C ILE A 276 5.87 -4.66 5.08
N HIS A 277 7.08 -4.40 5.59
CA HIS A 277 8.14 -5.39 5.76
C HIS A 277 8.65 -5.46 7.20
N GLY A 278 9.41 -6.51 7.45
CA GLY A 278 9.93 -6.88 8.74
C GLY A 278 11.42 -7.18 8.73
N LYS A 279 12.22 -6.29 9.31
CA LYS A 279 13.66 -6.55 9.51
C LYS A 279 13.98 -7.18 10.87
N VAL A 280 15.19 -7.71 10.98
CA VAL A 280 15.78 -8.23 12.22
C VAL A 280 16.08 -7.09 13.20
N ASN A 281 15.85 -7.32 14.50
CA ASN A 281 16.21 -6.36 15.54
C ASN A 281 17.73 -6.14 15.57
N ARG A 282 18.17 -4.89 15.41
CA ARG A 282 19.57 -4.50 15.61
C ARG A 282 19.79 -4.22 17.10
N ARG A 283 21.02 -4.43 17.60
CA ARG A 283 21.33 -4.34 19.05
C ARG A 283 21.21 -2.92 19.60
N ASP A 284 21.33 -1.94 18.73
CA ASP A 284 21.54 -0.51 18.99
C ASP A 284 20.55 0.39 18.22
N ASN A 285 19.62 -0.19 17.48
CA ASN A 285 18.73 0.55 16.57
C ASN A 285 17.35 -0.13 16.46
N ARG A 286 16.31 0.62 16.83
CA ARG A 286 14.88 0.26 16.73
C ARG A 286 14.12 1.16 15.76
N ASN A 287 14.80 1.85 14.85
CA ASN A 287 14.17 2.72 13.88
C ASN A 287 13.34 1.88 12.90
N ILE A 288 12.21 2.42 12.46
CA ILE A 288 11.55 1.98 11.23
C ILE A 288 12.34 2.61 10.08
N ASP A 289 12.77 1.80 9.11
CA ASP A 289 13.44 2.32 7.91
C ASP A 289 12.36 2.65 6.89
N VAL A 290 12.40 3.86 6.33
CA VAL A 290 11.37 4.36 5.40
C VAL A 290 11.96 4.51 4.00
N GLY A 291 11.64 3.55 3.13
CA GLY A 291 12.11 3.49 1.76
C GLY A 291 11.27 4.34 0.80
N PHE A 292 11.94 5.26 0.12
CA PHE A 292 11.38 6.13 -0.93
C PHE A 292 12.24 6.13 -2.21
N ALA A 293 13.28 5.30 -2.32
CA ALA A 293 14.23 5.39 -3.44
C ALA A 293 13.58 5.23 -4.83
N PRO A 294 12.59 4.32 -5.04
CA PRO A 294 11.90 4.26 -6.33
C PRO A 294 11.17 5.57 -6.67
N MET A 295 10.50 6.21 -5.71
CA MET A 295 9.88 7.53 -5.89
C MET A 295 10.91 8.61 -6.21
N MET A 296 12.09 8.58 -5.58
CA MET A 296 13.12 9.59 -5.81
C MET A 296 13.79 9.46 -7.19
N GLU A 297 13.84 8.25 -7.75
CA GLU A 297 14.50 7.94 -9.03
C GLU A 297 13.52 8.02 -10.22
N PHE A 298 12.33 7.44 -10.10
CA PHE A 298 11.41 7.21 -11.24
C PHE A 298 10.16 8.09 -11.24
N TRP A 299 9.84 8.81 -10.16
CA TRP A 299 8.66 9.67 -10.15
C TRP A 299 8.90 10.91 -11.02
N SER A 300 7.97 11.18 -11.95
CA SER A 300 8.09 12.25 -12.96
C SER A 300 8.31 13.66 -12.38
N ASN A 301 7.92 13.88 -11.13
CA ASN A 301 8.14 15.13 -10.40
C ASN A 301 8.92 14.88 -9.10
N SER A 302 10.24 15.00 -9.15
CA SER A 302 11.14 14.78 -8.00
C SER A 302 10.88 15.73 -6.81
N ILE A 303 10.28 16.90 -7.04
CA ILE A 303 9.83 17.81 -5.96
C ILE A 303 8.66 17.18 -5.20
N HIS A 304 7.68 16.58 -5.91
CA HIS A 304 6.57 15.86 -5.28
C HIS A 304 7.06 14.66 -4.46
N ALA A 305 7.98 13.85 -5.02
CA ALA A 305 8.60 12.73 -4.32
C ALA A 305 9.29 13.17 -3.00
N LYS A 306 10.07 14.26 -3.06
CA LYS A 306 10.75 14.81 -1.89
C LYS A 306 9.77 15.33 -0.84
N ILE A 307 8.74 16.09 -1.24
CA ILE A 307 7.72 16.62 -0.31
C ILE A 307 6.99 15.47 0.38
N LEU A 308 6.62 14.43 -0.35
CA LEU A 308 5.98 13.23 0.20
C LEU A 308 6.89 12.53 1.22
N LYS A 309 8.16 12.30 0.87
CA LYS A 309 9.16 11.71 1.79
C LYS A 309 9.31 12.52 3.07
N ASP A 310 9.48 13.83 2.96
CA ASP A 310 9.71 14.71 4.12
C ASP A 310 8.49 14.78 5.06
N ASP A 311 7.27 14.90 4.50
CA ASP A 311 6.02 14.93 5.28
C ASP A 311 5.70 13.57 5.91
N PHE A 312 5.83 12.47 5.15
CA PHE A 312 5.59 11.11 5.65
C PHE A 312 6.54 10.78 6.81
N CYS A 313 7.85 10.97 6.61
CA CYS A 313 8.85 10.71 7.65
C CYS A 313 8.67 11.60 8.88
N LYS A 314 8.20 12.85 8.71
CA LYS A 314 7.86 13.75 9.84
C LYS A 314 6.67 13.23 10.63
N ARG A 315 5.59 12.83 9.96
CA ARG A 315 4.39 12.28 10.62
C ARG A 315 4.68 10.96 11.33
N LEU A 316 5.42 10.06 10.68
CA LEU A 316 5.80 8.79 11.29
C LEU A 316 6.73 9.00 12.49
N THR A 317 7.68 9.95 12.43
CA THR A 317 8.50 10.34 13.59
C THR A 317 7.64 10.76 14.79
N ASN A 318 6.59 11.55 14.54
CA ASN A 318 5.67 11.96 15.59
C ASN A 318 4.87 10.77 16.16
N ALA A 319 4.35 9.89 15.29
CA ALA A 319 3.61 8.70 15.72
C ALA A 319 4.46 7.74 16.57
N VAL A 320 5.69 7.42 16.13
CA VAL A 320 6.59 6.54 16.89
C VAL A 320 7.14 7.17 18.17
N SER A 321 7.09 8.50 18.31
CA SER A 321 7.48 9.16 19.57
C SER A 321 6.56 8.83 20.76
N LEU A 322 5.35 8.31 20.46
CA LEU A 322 4.36 7.84 21.43
C LEU A 322 4.57 6.37 21.83
N CYS A 323 5.48 5.66 21.17
CA CYS A 323 5.94 4.33 21.57
C CYS A 323 6.66 4.42 22.93
N THR A 324 6.01 3.97 24.01
CA THR A 324 6.54 4.07 25.38
C THR A 324 7.56 3.00 25.72
N ARG A 325 7.51 1.84 25.06
CA ARG A 325 8.43 0.72 25.28
C ARG A 325 9.82 1.08 24.75
N SER A 326 10.84 0.93 25.60
CA SER A 326 12.24 0.89 25.19
C SER A 326 12.78 -0.52 25.33
N VAL A 327 13.67 -0.92 24.41
CA VAL A 327 14.40 -2.19 24.49
C VAL A 327 15.89 -1.86 24.46
N GLY A 328 16.66 -2.33 25.44
CA GLY A 328 18.06 -1.94 25.61
C GLY A 328 18.30 -0.45 25.89
N GLY A 329 17.26 0.30 26.29
CA GLY A 329 17.30 1.76 26.43
C GLY A 329 17.00 2.55 25.14
N PHE A 330 16.88 1.88 23.99
CA PHE A 330 16.59 2.52 22.71
C PHE A 330 15.09 2.75 22.53
N LYS A 331 14.73 3.99 22.13
CA LYS A 331 13.39 4.35 21.67
C LYS A 331 13.22 3.98 20.20
N VAL A 332 11.97 3.81 19.76
CA VAL A 332 11.65 3.69 18.33
C VAL A 332 11.86 5.05 17.66
N GLY A 333 12.48 5.03 16.49
CA GLY A 333 12.71 6.21 15.65
C GLY A 333 12.35 5.95 14.20
N VAL A 334 12.74 6.86 13.32
CA VAL A 334 12.55 6.76 11.87
C VAL A 334 13.91 7.00 11.21
N GLU A 335 14.34 6.04 10.39
CA GLU A 335 15.46 6.21 9.47
C GLU A 335 14.93 6.63 8.10
N LYS A 336 15.42 7.78 7.61
CA LYS A 336 14.95 8.42 6.37
C LYS A 336 15.83 8.09 5.16
N GLU A 337 17.07 7.68 5.41
CA GLU A 337 18.03 7.28 4.38
C GLU A 337 18.54 5.85 4.63
N PRO A 338 17.65 4.85 4.73
CA PRO A 338 18.05 3.48 5.05
C PRO A 338 18.80 2.81 3.89
N SER A 339 19.56 1.76 4.20
CA SER A 339 20.11 0.87 3.17
C SER A 339 19.03 0.05 2.46
N GLN A 340 17.95 -0.29 3.16
CA GLN A 340 16.74 -0.90 2.60
C GLN A 340 15.75 0.21 2.22
N ASN A 341 16.07 0.95 1.15
CA ASN A 341 15.29 2.12 0.71
C ASN A 341 14.22 1.82 -0.36
N GLY A 342 14.01 0.55 -0.67
CA GLY A 342 13.06 0.07 -1.67
C GLY A 342 13.58 0.01 -3.11
N LEU A 343 14.84 0.38 -3.39
CA LEU A 343 15.44 0.24 -4.73
C LEU A 343 16.64 -0.71 -4.70
N ARG A 344 16.72 -1.63 -5.66
CA ARG A 344 17.82 -2.62 -5.77
C ARG A 344 18.92 -2.25 -6.77
N GLY A 345 18.70 -1.23 -7.61
CA GLY A 345 19.63 -0.75 -8.64
C GLY A 345 19.06 -0.84 -10.06
N GLU A 346 19.79 -0.29 -11.02
CA GLU A 346 19.46 -0.34 -12.45
C GLU A 346 19.64 -1.78 -12.98
N ASN A 347 18.63 -2.34 -13.67
CA ASN A 347 18.57 -3.74 -14.12
C ASN A 347 18.54 -4.79 -12.99
N ALA A 348 18.21 -4.41 -11.75
CA ALA A 348 17.94 -5.35 -10.66
C ALA A 348 16.45 -5.73 -10.61
N PRO A 349 16.07 -6.85 -9.96
CA PRO A 349 14.66 -7.17 -9.69
C PRO A 349 13.94 -6.06 -8.94
N HIS A 350 12.69 -5.79 -9.31
CA HIS A 350 11.91 -4.69 -8.75
C HIS A 350 11.15 -5.11 -7.48
N THR A 351 11.24 -4.26 -6.46
CA THR A 351 10.40 -4.32 -5.26
C THR A 351 8.94 -4.04 -5.62
N LEU A 352 8.00 -4.41 -4.76
CA LEU A 352 6.58 -4.14 -5.01
C LEU A 352 6.29 -2.63 -4.94
N SER A 353 6.95 -1.91 -4.02
CA SER A 353 6.99 -0.44 -4.01
C SER A 353 7.55 0.18 -5.31
N HIS A 354 8.58 -0.39 -5.93
CA HIS A 354 9.07 0.06 -7.24
C HIS A 354 8.07 -0.23 -8.37
N GLN A 355 7.47 -1.42 -8.40
CA GLN A 355 6.42 -1.75 -9.38
C GLN A 355 5.24 -0.78 -9.31
N SER A 356 4.84 -0.40 -8.10
CA SER A 356 3.78 0.59 -7.83
C SER A 356 4.13 1.97 -8.40
N VAL A 357 5.38 2.43 -8.22
CA VAL A 357 5.89 3.69 -8.80
C VAL A 357 5.90 3.66 -10.34
N LEU A 358 6.31 2.55 -10.95
CA LEU A 358 6.25 2.38 -12.41
C LEU A 358 4.82 2.38 -12.96
N LEU A 359 3.83 2.08 -12.10
CA LEU A 359 2.40 2.21 -12.39
C LEU A 359 1.85 3.59 -12.00
N GLU A 360 2.68 4.61 -11.75
CA GLU A 360 2.26 5.96 -11.36
C GLU A 360 1.42 6.00 -10.06
N ILE A 361 1.65 5.02 -9.16
CA ILE A 361 1.12 5.01 -7.80
C ILE A 361 2.26 5.45 -6.86
N PRO A 362 2.07 6.52 -6.06
CA PRO A 362 3.05 6.92 -5.06
C PRO A 362 3.21 5.80 -4.02
N ALA A 363 4.44 5.36 -3.76
CA ALA A 363 4.72 4.24 -2.87
C ALA A 363 5.76 4.57 -1.79
N VAL A 364 5.61 3.92 -0.64
CA VAL A 364 6.56 3.94 0.48
C VAL A 364 6.75 2.53 1.04
N GLN A 365 7.99 2.14 1.30
CA GLN A 365 8.35 0.87 1.92
C GLN A 365 8.68 1.08 3.42
N LEU A 366 8.17 0.24 4.30
CA LEU A 366 8.43 0.30 5.75
C LEU A 366 9.10 -1.00 6.22
N GLU A 367 10.37 -0.93 6.62
CA GLU A 367 11.08 -2.08 7.19
C GLU A 367 11.12 -1.96 8.72
N ILE A 368 10.23 -2.70 9.38
CA ILE A 368 9.90 -2.55 10.78
C ILE A 368 10.64 -3.63 11.61
N PRO A 369 11.41 -3.27 12.67
CA PRO A 369 12.01 -4.25 13.58
C PRO A 369 10.96 -5.20 14.17
N TYR A 370 11.31 -6.46 14.41
CA TYR A 370 10.40 -7.47 14.97
C TYR A 370 9.73 -7.06 16.30
N ASP A 371 10.45 -6.40 17.21
CA ASP A 371 9.87 -5.97 18.48
C ASP A 371 8.91 -4.77 18.31
N VAL A 372 9.17 -3.89 17.35
CA VAL A 372 8.27 -2.78 16.97
C VAL A 372 7.04 -3.31 16.22
N ARG A 373 7.20 -4.32 15.34
CA ARG A 373 6.07 -5.04 14.72
C ARG A 373 5.17 -5.67 15.77
N LYS A 374 5.77 -6.39 16.73
CA LYS A 374 5.06 -6.97 17.87
C LYS A 374 4.30 -5.90 18.66
N GLU A 375 4.91 -4.74 18.89
CA GLU A 375 4.26 -3.64 19.61
C GLU A 375 3.10 -3.01 18.83
N LEU A 376 3.18 -2.90 17.49
CA LEU A 376 2.07 -2.43 16.65
C LEU A 376 0.85 -3.36 16.71
N VAL A 377 1.04 -4.69 16.80
CA VAL A 377 -0.06 -5.66 16.97
C VAL A 377 -0.48 -5.86 18.44
N GLU A 378 0.22 -5.25 19.40
CA GLU A 378 -0.11 -5.30 20.84
C GLU A 378 -0.67 -3.96 21.39
N ASN A 379 -0.41 -2.84 20.72
CA ASN A 379 -0.72 -1.49 21.21
C ASN A 379 -1.60 -0.74 20.21
N ASP A 380 -2.92 -0.87 20.38
CA ASP A 380 -3.95 -0.25 19.53
C ASP A 380 -3.77 1.28 19.39
N ALA A 381 -3.31 1.98 20.43
CA ALA A 381 -3.06 3.42 20.39
C ALA A 381 -1.80 3.79 19.59
N PHE A 382 -0.76 2.96 19.61
CA PHE A 382 0.42 3.17 18.76
C PHE A 382 0.09 2.91 17.29
N LEU A 383 -0.65 1.83 17.02
CA LEU A 383 -1.19 1.51 15.69
C LEU A 383 -2.08 2.64 15.14
N GLU A 384 -2.98 3.18 15.95
CA GLU A 384 -3.86 4.32 15.60
C GLU A 384 -3.04 5.54 15.15
N GLU A 385 -1.99 5.91 15.88
CA GLU A 385 -1.17 7.07 15.52
C GLU A 385 -0.32 6.83 14.25
N VAL A 386 0.08 5.58 13.96
CA VAL A 386 0.69 5.22 12.67
C VAL A 386 -0.32 5.29 11.53
N ALA A 387 -1.52 4.73 11.68
CA ALA A 387 -2.59 4.84 10.69
C ALA A 387 -2.98 6.29 10.40
N LYS A 388 -2.97 7.15 11.43
CA LYS A 388 -3.19 8.60 11.35
C LYS A 388 -2.05 9.33 10.64
N ALA A 389 -0.80 8.96 10.91
CA ALA A 389 0.35 9.50 10.19
C ALA A 389 0.25 9.24 8.68
N ILE A 390 -0.12 8.02 8.29
CA ILE A 390 -0.31 7.60 6.89
C ILE A 390 -1.51 8.34 6.27
N THR A 391 -2.66 8.31 6.94
CA THR A 391 -3.91 8.93 6.44
C THR A 391 -3.79 10.43 6.25
N GLU A 392 -3.18 11.14 7.20
CA GLU A 392 -3.01 12.59 7.08
C GLU A 392 -1.93 12.95 6.04
N CYS A 393 -0.92 12.10 5.82
CA CYS A 393 0.00 12.27 4.69
C CYS A 393 -0.73 12.12 3.35
N TYR A 394 -1.62 11.12 3.24
CA TYR A 394 -2.46 10.95 2.07
C TYR A 394 -3.37 12.16 1.81
N LYS A 395 -4.13 12.60 2.82
CA LYS A 395 -5.14 13.68 2.71
C LYS A 395 -4.54 15.05 2.41
N ILE A 396 -3.34 15.34 2.91
CA ILE A 396 -2.70 16.67 2.81
C ILE A 396 -1.67 16.70 1.69
N THR A 397 -0.82 15.68 1.58
CA THR A 397 0.34 15.70 0.70
C THR A 397 0.09 14.95 -0.60
N VAL A 398 -0.38 13.70 -0.53
CA VAL A 398 -0.67 12.91 -1.73
C VAL A 398 -1.79 13.53 -2.55
N CYS A 399 -2.93 13.89 -1.95
CA CYS A 399 -4.03 14.54 -2.69
C CYS A 399 -3.57 15.81 -3.42
N LYS A 400 -2.71 16.62 -2.76
CA LYS A 400 -2.16 17.85 -3.32
C LYS A 400 -1.19 17.62 -4.48
N MET A 401 -0.49 16.48 -4.54
CA MET A 401 0.37 16.12 -5.69
C MET A 401 -0.41 15.97 -7.01
N TYR A 402 -1.74 15.84 -6.93
CA TYR A 402 -2.67 15.71 -8.06
C TYR A 402 -3.65 16.92 -8.12
N ASP A 403 -3.31 18.04 -7.49
CA ASP A 403 -4.14 19.27 -7.43
C ASP A 403 -5.56 19.06 -6.84
N MET A 404 -5.72 18.05 -5.98
CA MET A 404 -6.98 17.74 -5.30
C MET A 404 -6.87 17.97 -3.78
N ASN A 405 -8.00 18.31 -3.15
CA ASN A 405 -8.17 18.21 -1.70
C ASN A 405 -8.92 16.93 -1.32
N TRP A 406 -8.82 16.53 -0.03
CA TRP A 406 -9.50 15.33 0.49
C TRP A 406 -11.00 15.32 0.20
N GLN A 407 -11.70 16.45 0.27
CA GLN A 407 -13.15 16.52 0.04
C GLN A 407 -13.53 16.17 -1.41
N GLN A 408 -12.71 16.59 -2.40
CA GLN A 408 -12.87 16.20 -3.80
C GLN A 408 -12.60 14.69 -3.97
N CYS A 409 -11.50 14.18 -3.41
CA CYS A 409 -11.16 12.75 -3.45
C CYS A 409 -12.28 11.89 -2.84
N HIS A 410 -12.73 12.23 -1.64
CA HIS A 410 -13.81 11.56 -0.92
C HIS A 410 -15.12 11.56 -1.73
N HIS A 411 -15.49 12.68 -2.35
CA HIS A 411 -16.68 12.73 -3.21
C HIS A 411 -16.55 11.78 -4.42
N HIS A 412 -15.37 11.71 -5.05
CA HIS A 412 -15.12 10.77 -6.15
C HIS A 412 -15.20 9.31 -5.68
N ILE A 413 -14.60 8.97 -4.53
CA ILE A 413 -14.62 7.60 -3.97
C ILE A 413 -16.05 7.17 -3.60
N VAL A 414 -16.81 8.00 -2.89
CA VAL A 414 -18.21 7.68 -2.52
C VAL A 414 -19.08 7.49 -3.76
N ARG A 415 -18.89 8.33 -4.79
CA ARG A 415 -19.58 8.17 -6.07
C ARG A 415 -19.20 6.85 -6.74
N LEU A 416 -17.91 6.54 -6.82
CA LEU A 416 -17.39 5.31 -7.43
C LEU A 416 -17.92 4.07 -6.73
N ASN A 417 -17.91 4.03 -5.39
CA ASN A 417 -18.47 2.93 -4.61
C ASN A 417 -19.98 2.79 -4.86
N THR A 418 -20.72 3.91 -4.87
CA THR A 418 -22.17 3.92 -5.20
C THR A 418 -22.47 3.42 -6.62
N GLU A 419 -21.60 3.69 -7.60
CA GLU A 419 -21.71 3.19 -8.97
C GLU A 419 -21.32 1.70 -9.09
N ASN A 420 -20.36 1.25 -8.28
CA ASN A 420 -19.91 -0.13 -8.23
C ASN A 420 -20.90 -1.03 -7.49
N ASP A 421 -21.43 -0.64 -6.32
CA ASP A 421 -22.43 -1.42 -5.58
C ASP A 421 -23.64 -1.79 -6.48
N LYS A 422 -24.09 -0.84 -7.32
CA LYS A 422 -25.17 -1.06 -8.31
C LYS A 422 -24.84 -2.10 -9.39
N LYS A 423 -23.55 -2.33 -9.68
CA LYS A 423 -23.05 -3.38 -10.60
C LYS A 423 -22.79 -4.69 -9.84
N THR A 424 -22.12 -4.60 -8.69
CA THR A 424 -21.69 -5.69 -7.82
C THR A 424 -22.87 -6.47 -7.22
N LEU A 425 -23.96 -5.78 -6.86
CA LEU A 425 -25.25 -6.38 -6.46
C LEU A 425 -25.85 -7.35 -7.51
N ARG A 426 -25.32 -7.38 -8.73
CA ARG A 426 -25.76 -8.30 -9.80
C ARG A 426 -24.83 -9.50 -10.02
N LEU A 427 -23.63 -9.53 -9.41
CA LEU A 427 -22.53 -10.39 -9.89
C LEU A 427 -21.71 -11.14 -8.82
N THR A 428 -21.59 -10.65 -7.58
CA THR A 428 -20.66 -11.25 -6.60
C THR A 428 -21.33 -12.09 -5.51
N SER A 429 -20.62 -13.13 -5.06
CA SER A 429 -20.93 -13.84 -3.83
C SER A 429 -20.77 -12.93 -2.61
N LYS A 430 -21.49 -13.23 -1.52
CA LYS A 430 -21.60 -12.36 -0.34
C LYS A 430 -20.28 -12.12 0.43
N LYS A 431 -19.23 -12.90 0.19
CA LYS A 431 -18.04 -12.99 1.05
C LYS A 431 -17.28 -11.65 1.20
N HIS A 432 -17.11 -10.90 0.11
CA HIS A 432 -16.33 -9.64 0.10
C HIS A 432 -17.21 -8.38 0.03
N HIS A 433 -18.42 -8.40 0.60
CA HIS A 433 -19.25 -7.19 0.68
C HIS A 433 -18.73 -6.25 1.77
N HIS A 434 -18.81 -4.93 1.54
CA HIS A 434 -18.30 -3.92 2.48
C HIS A 434 -18.97 -3.96 3.86
N ASP A 435 -20.22 -4.45 3.94
CA ASP A 435 -20.94 -4.69 5.20
C ASP A 435 -20.29 -5.76 6.08
N HIS A 436 -19.54 -6.69 5.47
CA HIS A 436 -18.93 -7.85 6.11
C HIS A 436 -17.41 -7.69 6.33
N VAL A 437 -16.84 -6.54 5.97
CA VAL A 437 -15.37 -6.34 5.97
C VAL A 437 -14.76 -6.42 7.37
N GLU A 438 -15.47 -5.97 8.41
CA GLU A 438 -15.02 -6.07 9.81
C GLU A 438 -15.03 -7.52 10.31
N GLU A 439 -16.05 -8.30 9.93
CA GLU A 439 -16.14 -9.73 10.25
C GLU A 439 -15.04 -10.52 9.54
N MET A 440 -14.74 -10.16 8.27
CA MET A 440 -13.63 -10.69 7.49
C MET A 440 -12.28 -10.39 8.16
N PHE A 441 -11.99 -9.13 8.52
CA PHE A 441 -10.76 -8.76 9.24
C PHE A 441 -10.63 -9.52 10.57
N LEU A 442 -11.71 -9.59 11.35
CA LEU A 442 -11.75 -10.29 12.63
C LEU A 442 -11.45 -11.79 12.47
N GLN A 443 -12.04 -12.43 11.45
CA GLN A 443 -11.80 -13.83 11.15
C GLN A 443 -10.34 -14.09 10.73
N MET A 444 -9.83 -13.31 9.77
CA MET A 444 -8.45 -13.42 9.29
C MET A 444 -7.45 -13.29 10.44
N LEU A 445 -7.55 -12.24 11.24
CA LEU A 445 -6.65 -12.00 12.37
C LEU A 445 -6.72 -13.13 13.41
N THR A 446 -7.92 -13.58 13.75
CA THR A 446 -8.13 -14.66 14.73
C THR A 446 -7.53 -15.99 14.23
N GLU A 447 -7.70 -16.32 12.96
CA GLU A 447 -7.18 -17.56 12.38
C GLU A 447 -5.67 -17.51 12.12
N TYR A 448 -5.11 -16.34 11.77
CA TYR A 448 -3.65 -16.17 11.65
C TYR A 448 -2.97 -16.34 13.00
N ALA A 449 -3.56 -15.80 14.08
CA ALA A 449 -3.09 -16.05 15.45
C ALA A 449 -3.14 -17.54 15.84
N ALA A 450 -4.12 -18.30 15.34
CA ALA A 450 -4.22 -19.75 15.57
C ALA A 450 -3.17 -20.54 14.78
N LEU A 451 -2.97 -20.21 13.50
CA LEU A 451 -1.97 -20.82 12.62
C LEU A 451 -0.55 -20.58 13.15
N GLU A 452 -0.22 -19.36 13.59
CA GLU A 452 1.09 -19.05 14.17
C GLU A 452 1.39 -19.91 15.41
N LYS A 453 0.41 -20.11 16.31
CA LYS A 453 0.58 -21.03 17.47
C LYS A 453 0.87 -22.45 17.02
N GLN A 454 0.15 -22.94 16.01
CA GLN A 454 0.33 -24.29 15.49
C GLN A 454 1.74 -24.45 14.91
N GLN A 455 2.21 -23.49 14.10
CA GLN A 455 3.57 -23.46 13.56
C GLN A 455 4.65 -23.44 14.65
N VAL A 456 4.44 -22.66 15.73
CA VAL A 456 5.36 -22.64 16.89
C VAL A 456 5.39 -23.98 17.61
N SER A 457 4.23 -24.63 17.83
CA SER A 457 4.17 -25.93 18.52
C SER A 457 4.84 -27.05 17.73
N ILE A 458 4.74 -27.04 16.40
CA ILE A 458 5.39 -28.04 15.53
C ILE A 458 6.92 -27.92 15.61
N LYS A 459 7.46 -26.70 15.69
CA LYS A 459 8.91 -26.43 15.78
C LYS A 459 9.53 -26.73 17.15
N GLN A 460 8.73 -27.14 18.14
CA GLN A 460 9.17 -27.51 19.49
C GLN A 460 9.22 -29.03 19.74
N ILE A 461 8.75 -29.82 18.77
CA ILE A 461 8.78 -31.29 18.74
C ILE A 461 10.00 -31.74 17.95
#